data_AF-D8TDE2-F1
#
_entry.id   AF-D8TDE2-F1
#
_cell.length_a   1.000
_cell.length_b   1.000
_cell.length_c   1.000
_cell.angle_alpha   90.00
_cell.angle_beta   90.00
_cell.angle_gamma   90.00
#
_symmetry.space_group_name_H-M   'P 1'
#
loop_
_entity.id
_entity.type
_entity.pdbx_description
1 polymer ?
#
loop_
_entity_poly.entity_id
_entity_poly.type
_entity_poly.pdbx_seq_one_letter_code
_entity_poly.pdbx_strand_id
1 'polypeptide(L)'
;PILQHGGSVIYGSADDIVDYIEATFRDPPLLLEGSAGMDRTCPAVASLCLLQHRSILFHVEKVVKISEELAATKVNSSTISPVKAGLAMKIKKLSSEYLRLVELMQEHAQMEERTMFPVLENADKGLTELVHADHARDLPIMNGIREDLKSVLALQQGSCVHNEALVALATRLKVFQVLLGDHFDEEERDILPLLETVGFGSKQQDAAIESCVIIMEAAHGRLLPYLLQGMPAHEMYQYLRIVQKPFQDP
;
A
#
# COMPACT_ATOMS: atom_id res chain seq x y z
N PRO A 1 11.10 32.26 3.66
CA PRO A 1 11.30 31.30 2.55
C PRO A 1 10.86 31.94 1.23
N ILE A 2 11.34 31.46 0.08
CA ILE A 2 10.98 32.05 -1.23
C ILE A 2 10.40 30.93 -2.10
N LEU A 3 9.16 31.11 -2.56
CA LEU A 3 8.52 30.22 -3.53
C LEU A 3 8.37 30.97 -4.85
N GLN A 4 8.78 30.36 -5.97
CA GLN A 4 8.57 30.92 -7.30
C GLN A 4 7.63 30.00 -8.08
N HIS A 5 6.52 30.56 -8.55
CA HIS A 5 5.52 29.85 -9.34
C HIS A 5 5.21 30.66 -10.60
N GLY A 6 5.65 30.17 -11.77
CA GLY A 6 5.60 30.92 -13.02
C GLY A 6 6.37 32.24 -12.94
N GLY A 7 5.70 33.36 -13.24
CA GLY A 7 6.26 34.71 -13.10
C GLY A 7 6.13 35.31 -11.70
N SER A 8 5.47 34.62 -10.77
CA SER A 8 5.20 35.13 -9.41
C SER A 8 6.29 34.67 -8.44
N VAL A 9 6.78 35.60 -7.63
CA VAL A 9 7.68 35.31 -6.52
C VAL A 9 6.99 35.66 -5.21
N ILE A 10 6.80 34.67 -4.35
CA ILE A 10 6.17 34.81 -3.04
C ILE A 10 7.26 34.83 -1.97
N TYR A 11 7.20 35.86 -1.13
CA TYR A 11 8.09 36.07 0.00
C TYR A 11 7.27 36.03 1.28
N GLY A 12 7.74 35.31 2.29
CA GLY A 12 7.05 35.26 3.58
C GLY A 12 7.55 34.14 4.49
N SER A 13 6.80 33.95 5.57
CA SER A 13 6.86 32.78 6.45
C SER A 13 6.42 31.50 5.72
N ALA A 14 6.51 30.35 6.39
CA ALA A 14 5.98 29.11 5.83
C ALA A 14 4.45 29.18 5.65
N ASP A 15 3.76 29.82 6.58
CA ASP A 15 2.31 29.97 6.56
C ASP A 15 1.85 30.85 5.38
N ASP A 16 2.54 31.96 5.10
CA ASP A 16 2.24 32.82 3.95
C ASP A 16 2.35 32.08 2.60
N ILE A 17 3.27 31.11 2.52
CA ILE A 17 3.44 30.27 1.32
C ILE A 17 2.32 29.23 1.23
N VAL A 18 1.91 28.64 2.35
CA VAL A 18 0.79 27.70 2.40
C VAL A 18 -0.51 28.40 2.01
N ASP A 19 -0.81 29.56 2.59
CA ASP A 19 -1.98 30.37 2.26
C ASP A 19 -2.04 30.73 0.77
N TYR A 20 -0.89 31.07 0.17
CA TYR A 20 -0.80 31.31 -1.27
C TYR A 20 -1.13 30.05 -2.08
N ILE A 21 -0.59 28.90 -1.70
CA ILE A 21 -0.86 27.63 -2.38
C ILE A 21 -2.35 27.28 -2.26
N GLU A 22 -2.93 27.36 -1.07
CA GLU A 22 -4.35 27.07 -0.83
C GLU A 22 -5.28 28.02 -1.59
N ALA A 23 -4.95 29.31 -1.65
CA ALA A 23 -5.73 30.29 -2.41
C ALA A 23 -5.60 30.13 -3.93
N THR A 24 -4.40 29.82 -4.41
CA THR A 24 -4.10 29.69 -5.86
C THR A 24 -4.63 28.37 -6.42
N PHE A 25 -4.60 27.31 -5.63
CA PHE A 25 -5.00 25.97 -6.01
C PHE A 25 -6.18 25.49 -5.15
N ARG A 26 -7.27 26.27 -5.09
CA ARG A 26 -8.48 25.94 -4.31
C ARG A 26 -9.17 24.64 -4.72
N ASP A 27 -8.95 24.22 -5.96
CA ASP A 27 -9.33 22.93 -6.53
C ASP A 27 -8.35 22.70 -7.69
N PRO A 28 -7.15 22.18 -7.43
CA PRO A 28 -6.24 21.88 -8.52
C PRO A 28 -6.95 20.85 -9.42
N PRO A 29 -7.01 21.03 -10.75
CA PRO A 29 -7.47 19.97 -11.63
C PRO A 29 -6.46 18.83 -11.52
N LEU A 30 -6.72 17.89 -10.61
CA LEU A 30 -5.89 16.69 -10.42
C LEU A 30 -6.12 15.66 -11.53
N LEU A 31 -6.97 16.00 -12.49
CA LEU A 31 -6.96 15.38 -13.80
C LEU A 31 -5.87 16.07 -14.62
N LEU A 32 -4.69 15.45 -14.66
CA LEU A 32 -3.98 15.43 -15.94
C LEU A 32 -4.99 14.84 -16.93
N GLU A 33 -5.55 15.69 -17.80
CA GLU A 33 -6.34 15.33 -18.99
C GLU A 33 -5.48 14.55 -20.01
N GLY A 34 -4.76 13.55 -19.52
CA GLY A 34 -3.69 12.81 -20.19
C GLY A 34 -3.23 11.55 -19.46
N SER A 35 -3.73 11.27 -18.25
CA SER A 35 -3.77 9.89 -17.75
C SER A 35 -4.92 9.18 -18.46
N ALA A 36 -4.67 8.73 -19.67
CA ALA A 36 -5.53 7.81 -20.39
C ALA A 36 -5.61 6.50 -19.59
N GLY A 37 -6.57 6.40 -18.68
CA GLY A 37 -6.76 5.20 -17.87
C GLY A 37 -7.93 5.22 -16.90
N MET A 38 -8.30 6.37 -16.32
CA MET A 38 -9.45 6.43 -15.41
C MET A 38 -10.52 7.36 -15.98
N ASP A 39 -11.41 6.77 -16.77
CA ASP A 39 -12.61 7.43 -17.29
C ASP A 39 -13.57 7.77 -16.14
N ARG A 40 -14.49 8.71 -16.35
CA ARG A 40 -15.45 9.23 -15.34
C ARG A 40 -16.52 8.21 -14.89
N THR A 41 -16.26 6.91 -15.09
CA THR A 41 -17.19 5.80 -14.84
C THR A 41 -16.77 4.89 -13.68
N CYS A 42 -15.50 4.97 -13.23
CA CYS A 42 -14.98 4.11 -12.16
C CYS A 42 -15.67 4.37 -10.80
N PRO A 43 -16.29 3.36 -10.15
CA PRO A 43 -16.91 3.51 -8.85
C PRO A 43 -15.87 3.96 -7.83
N ALA A 44 -16.27 4.83 -6.90
CA ALA A 44 -15.34 5.38 -5.91
C ALA A 44 -14.63 4.28 -5.10
N VAL A 45 -15.31 3.15 -4.85
CA VAL A 45 -14.76 1.99 -4.15
C VAL A 45 -13.69 1.27 -4.97
N ALA A 46 -13.88 1.12 -6.29
CA ALA A 46 -12.85 0.55 -7.17
C ALA A 46 -11.62 1.47 -7.25
N SER A 47 -11.84 2.79 -7.34
CA SER A 47 -10.76 3.78 -7.28
C SER A 47 -10.00 3.73 -5.94
N LEU A 48 -10.70 3.50 -4.82
CA LEU A 48 -10.09 3.34 -3.51
C LEU A 48 -9.16 2.12 -3.48
N CYS A 49 -9.65 0.96 -3.93
CA CYS A 49 -8.90 -0.29 -4.02
C CYS A 49 -7.62 -0.13 -4.89
N LEU A 50 -7.73 0.47 -6.08
CA LEU A 50 -6.58 0.78 -6.95
C LEU A 50 -5.49 1.60 -6.26
N LEU A 51 -5.88 2.60 -5.47
CA LEU A 51 -4.94 3.42 -4.71
C LEU A 51 -4.29 2.63 -3.56
N GLN A 52 -5.01 1.69 -2.95
CA GLN A 52 -4.47 0.79 -1.93
C GLN A 52 -3.47 -0.19 -2.54
N HIS A 53 -3.77 -0.81 -3.69
CA HIS A 53 -2.86 -1.69 -4.43
C HIS A 53 -1.54 -0.99 -4.72
N ARG A 54 -1.60 0.23 -5.27
CA ARG A 54 -0.43 1.08 -5.52
C ARG A 54 0.44 1.23 -4.29
N SER A 55 -0.17 1.59 -3.17
CA SER A 55 0.55 1.79 -1.91
C SER A 55 1.17 0.50 -1.39
N ILE A 56 0.44 -0.60 -1.44
CA ILE A 56 0.91 -1.92 -1.01
C ILE A 56 2.10 -2.35 -1.86
N LEU A 57 2.01 -2.27 -3.18
CA LEU A 57 3.11 -2.62 -4.10
C LEU A 57 4.36 -1.77 -3.86
N PHE A 58 4.19 -0.46 -3.62
CA PHE A 58 5.30 0.41 -3.25
C PHE A 58 6.02 -0.07 -1.99
N HIS A 59 5.27 -0.45 -0.95
CA HIS A 59 5.86 -0.93 0.30
C HIS A 59 6.50 -2.30 0.17
N VAL A 60 5.94 -3.19 -0.65
CA VAL A 60 6.55 -4.47 -1.00
C VAL A 60 7.88 -4.26 -1.69
N GLU A 61 7.95 -3.39 -2.70
CA GLU A 61 9.20 -3.06 -3.40
C GLU A 61 10.25 -2.51 -2.42
N LYS A 62 9.84 -1.63 -1.51
CA LYS A 62 10.71 -1.08 -0.46
C LYS A 62 11.27 -2.19 0.45
N VAL A 63 10.43 -3.13 0.89
CA VAL A 63 10.84 -4.27 1.71
C VAL A 63 11.80 -5.18 0.94
N VAL A 64 11.51 -5.51 -0.32
CA VAL A 64 12.37 -6.31 -1.20
C VAL A 64 13.73 -5.65 -1.34
N LYS A 65 13.79 -4.35 -1.66
CA LYS A 65 15.03 -3.61 -1.82
C LYS A 65 15.88 -3.63 -0.56
N ILE A 66 15.29 -3.39 0.61
CA ILE A 66 16.01 -3.47 1.89
C ILE A 66 16.57 -4.89 2.11
N SER A 67 15.81 -5.93 1.76
CA SER A 67 16.24 -7.32 1.91
C SER A 67 17.37 -7.70 0.95
N GLU A 68 17.35 -7.24 -0.30
CA GLU A 68 18.42 -7.45 -1.28
C GLU A 68 19.70 -6.73 -0.86
N GLU A 69 19.60 -5.50 -0.35
CA GLU A 69 20.75 -4.76 0.22
C GLU A 69 21.37 -5.51 1.41
N LEU A 70 20.54 -6.07 2.28
CA LEU A 70 20.99 -6.88 3.41
C LEU A 70 21.69 -8.16 2.95
N ALA A 71 21.11 -8.88 1.99
CA ALA A 71 21.68 -10.10 1.42
C ALA A 71 23.00 -9.87 0.70
N ALA A 72 23.17 -8.70 0.05
CA ALA A 72 24.42 -8.31 -0.60
C ALA A 72 25.52 -7.90 0.40
N THR A 73 25.17 -7.57 1.66
CA THR A 73 26.13 -7.13 2.66
C THR A 73 26.93 -8.31 3.20
N LYS A 74 28.18 -8.48 2.72
CA LYS A 74 29.09 -9.52 3.21
C LYS A 74 29.65 -9.17 4.60
N VAL A 75 28.99 -9.66 5.65
CA VAL A 75 29.49 -9.60 7.02
C VAL A 75 30.04 -10.97 7.42
N ASN A 76 31.21 -10.99 8.06
CA ASN A 76 31.82 -12.19 8.61
C ASN A 76 32.00 -12.10 10.14
N SER A 77 32.35 -13.22 10.77
CA SER A 77 32.55 -13.33 12.22
C SER A 77 33.57 -12.32 12.76
N SER A 78 34.59 -11.96 11.96
CA SER A 78 35.64 -10.98 12.30
C SER A 78 35.27 -9.52 12.02
N THR A 79 34.08 -9.23 11.49
CA THR A 79 33.66 -7.86 11.16
C THR A 79 33.49 -7.03 12.44
N ILE A 80 33.95 -5.77 12.38
CA ILE A 80 33.99 -4.85 13.53
C ILE A 80 32.58 -4.58 14.08
N SER A 81 32.46 -4.48 15.41
CA SER A 81 31.20 -4.31 16.15
C SER A 81 30.24 -3.23 15.58
N PRO A 82 30.68 -2.02 15.16
CA PRO A 82 29.78 -1.00 14.61
C PRO A 82 29.06 -1.43 13.33
N VAL A 83 29.72 -2.20 12.47
CA VAL A 83 29.12 -2.70 11.22
C VAL A 83 28.06 -3.75 11.52
N LYS A 84 28.32 -4.63 12.50
CA LYS A 84 27.32 -5.60 12.99
C LYS A 84 26.12 -4.90 13.62
N ALA A 85 26.34 -3.87 14.43
CA ALA A 85 25.27 -3.05 14.99
C ALA A 85 24.42 -2.38 13.90
N GLY A 86 25.04 -1.82 12.86
CA GLY A 86 24.34 -1.26 11.71
C GLY A 86 23.50 -2.30 10.95
N LEU A 87 24.03 -3.52 10.75
CA LEU A 87 23.30 -4.63 10.15
C LEU A 87 22.07 -5.01 10.98
N ALA A 88 22.25 -5.17 12.30
CA ALA A 88 21.17 -5.49 13.23
C ALA A 88 20.03 -4.47 13.15
N MET A 89 20.37 -3.17 13.07
CA MET A 89 19.39 -2.09 12.94
C MET A 89 18.64 -2.15 11.61
N LYS A 90 19.33 -2.46 10.51
CA LYS A 90 18.68 -2.63 9.20
C LYS A 90 17.74 -3.84 9.17
N ILE A 91 18.11 -4.97 9.78
CA ILE A 91 17.24 -6.15 9.87
C ILE A 91 16.00 -5.84 10.73
N LYS A 92 16.16 -5.14 11.86
CA LYS A 92 15.02 -4.68 12.68
C LYS A 92 14.11 -3.74 11.90
N LYS A 93 14.67 -2.82 11.11
CA LYS A 93 13.90 -1.94 10.24
C LYS A 93 13.12 -2.74 9.20
N LEU A 94 13.76 -3.68 8.50
CA LEU A 94 13.08 -4.58 7.55
C LEU A 94 11.90 -5.30 8.22
N SER A 95 12.13 -5.90 9.40
CA SER A 95 11.08 -6.59 10.15
C SER A 95 9.93 -5.67 10.53
N SER A 96 10.21 -4.45 10.98
CA SER A 96 9.17 -3.47 11.34
C SER A 96 8.38 -3.01 10.12
N GLU A 97 9.03 -2.76 8.99
CA GLU A 97 8.37 -2.37 7.74
C GLU A 97 7.49 -3.50 7.22
N TYR A 98 8.00 -4.73 7.22
CA TYR A 98 7.24 -5.91 6.79
C TYR A 98 6.00 -6.16 7.65
N LEU A 99 6.09 -5.99 8.99
CA LEU A 99 4.93 -6.16 9.86
C LEU A 99 3.83 -5.15 9.59
N ARG A 100 4.18 -3.87 9.34
CA ARG A 100 3.20 -2.83 8.96
C ARG A 100 2.56 -3.11 7.61
N LEU A 101 3.35 -3.60 6.64
CA LEU A 101 2.87 -4.02 5.33
C LEU A 101 1.85 -5.16 5.47
N VAL A 102 2.18 -6.22 6.21
CA VAL A 102 1.26 -7.35 6.40
C VAL A 102 -0.04 -6.91 7.07
N GLU A 103 0.05 -6.03 8.06
CA GLU A 103 -1.14 -5.46 8.72
C GLU A 103 -2.02 -4.68 7.75
N LEU A 104 -1.42 -3.85 6.88
CA LEU A 104 -2.15 -3.12 5.84
C LEU A 104 -2.80 -4.07 4.82
N MET A 105 -2.07 -5.08 4.34
CA MET A 105 -2.60 -6.07 3.39
C MET A 105 -3.76 -6.86 3.99
N GLN A 106 -3.70 -7.20 5.29
CA GLN A 106 -4.77 -7.91 5.97
C GLN A 106 -6.04 -7.07 6.10
N GLU A 107 -5.92 -5.77 6.39
CA GLU A 107 -7.09 -4.89 6.42
C GLU A 107 -7.68 -4.67 5.02
N HIS A 108 -6.83 -4.56 4.01
CA HIS A 108 -7.25 -4.41 2.62
C HIS A 108 -8.03 -5.65 2.13
N ALA A 109 -7.47 -6.85 2.29
CA ALA A 109 -8.17 -8.09 1.95
C ALA A 109 -9.51 -8.22 2.72
N GLN A 110 -9.53 -7.91 4.03
CA GLN A 110 -10.77 -7.93 4.81
C GLN A 110 -11.79 -6.91 4.35
N MET A 111 -11.35 -5.74 3.87
CA MET A 111 -12.24 -4.73 3.33
C MET A 111 -12.92 -5.25 2.06
N GLU A 112 -12.18 -5.86 1.15
CA GLU A 112 -12.72 -6.37 -0.11
C GLU A 112 -13.72 -7.49 0.14
N GLU A 113 -13.34 -8.46 0.98
CA GLU A 113 -14.17 -9.60 1.34
C GLU A 113 -15.48 -9.21 2.05
N ARG A 114 -15.52 -8.04 2.70
CA ARG A 114 -16.66 -7.59 3.51
C ARG A 114 -17.46 -6.47 2.87
N THR A 115 -16.97 -5.84 1.81
CA THR A 115 -17.65 -4.72 1.14
C THR A 115 -17.92 -5.00 -0.33
N MET A 116 -16.88 -5.32 -1.11
CA MET A 116 -16.95 -5.43 -2.57
C MET A 116 -17.40 -6.82 -3.00
N PHE A 117 -16.76 -7.87 -2.48
CA PHE A 117 -17.03 -9.24 -2.90
C PHE A 117 -18.46 -9.70 -2.62
N PRO A 118 -19.10 -9.35 -1.47
CA PRO A 118 -20.49 -9.70 -1.24
C PRO A 118 -21.45 -9.09 -2.28
N VAL A 119 -21.11 -7.93 -2.85
CA VAL A 119 -21.93 -7.29 -3.88
C VAL A 119 -21.84 -8.07 -5.18
N LEU A 120 -20.62 -8.44 -5.57
CA LEU A 120 -20.35 -9.23 -6.77
C LEU A 120 -20.98 -10.63 -6.68
N GLU A 121 -20.81 -11.32 -5.55
CA GLU A 121 -21.37 -12.66 -5.31
C GLU A 121 -22.92 -12.67 -5.28
N ASN A 122 -23.53 -11.57 -4.83
CA ASN A 122 -24.99 -11.41 -4.91
C ASN A 122 -25.48 -11.16 -6.33
N ALA A 123 -24.63 -10.60 -7.20
CA ALA A 123 -24.98 -10.35 -8.60
C ALA A 123 -24.79 -11.60 -9.46
N ASP A 124 -23.72 -12.36 -9.25
CA ASP A 124 -23.49 -13.66 -9.87
C ASP A 124 -22.71 -14.59 -8.92
N LYS A 125 -23.22 -15.80 -8.72
CA LYS A 125 -22.67 -16.73 -7.73
C LYS A 125 -21.39 -17.37 -8.23
N GLY A 126 -20.37 -17.42 -7.38
CA GLY A 126 -19.06 -17.99 -7.68
C GLY A 126 -18.09 -16.99 -8.31
N LEU A 127 -18.49 -15.72 -8.45
CA LEU A 127 -17.69 -14.71 -9.14
C LEU A 127 -16.44 -14.32 -8.36
N THR A 128 -16.46 -14.46 -7.03
CA THR A 128 -15.33 -14.11 -6.16
C THR A 128 -14.59 -15.33 -5.59
N GLU A 129 -14.93 -16.54 -6.01
CA GLU A 129 -14.32 -17.78 -5.49
C GLU A 129 -12.80 -17.84 -5.71
N LEU A 130 -12.33 -17.43 -6.88
CA LEU A 130 -10.90 -17.44 -7.22
C LEU A 130 -10.12 -16.45 -6.36
N VAL A 131 -10.64 -15.23 -6.21
CA VAL A 131 -10.01 -14.16 -5.42
C VAL A 131 -9.98 -14.50 -3.92
N HIS A 132 -11.04 -15.11 -3.39
CA HIS A 132 -11.02 -15.65 -2.02
C HIS A 132 -9.95 -16.74 -1.84
N ALA A 133 -9.74 -17.58 -2.86
CA ALA A 133 -8.70 -18.60 -2.81
C ALA A 133 -7.29 -17.98 -2.85
N ASP A 134 -7.11 -16.86 -3.55
CA ASP A 134 -5.87 -16.08 -3.56
C ASP A 134 -5.57 -15.51 -2.17
N HIS A 135 -6.53 -14.83 -1.54
CA HIS A 135 -6.38 -14.35 -0.15
C HIS A 135 -6.04 -15.47 0.84
N ALA A 136 -6.70 -16.63 0.72
CA ALA A 136 -6.43 -17.79 1.57
C ALA A 136 -5.01 -18.35 1.36
N ARG A 137 -4.47 -18.29 0.15
CA ARG A 137 -3.12 -18.74 -0.20
C ARG A 137 -2.05 -17.74 0.24
N ASP A 138 -2.33 -16.44 0.20
CA ASP A 138 -1.34 -15.41 0.50
C ASP A 138 -1.01 -15.34 2.00
N LEU A 139 -1.98 -15.62 2.87
CA LEU A 139 -1.79 -15.63 4.32
C LEU A 139 -0.67 -16.57 4.82
N PRO A 140 -0.61 -17.86 4.46
CA PRO A 140 0.49 -18.73 4.86
C PRO A 140 1.84 -18.30 4.28
N ILE A 141 1.88 -17.67 3.10
CA ILE A 141 3.11 -17.11 2.52
C ILE A 141 3.61 -15.96 3.41
N MET A 142 2.73 -15.02 3.73
CA MET A 142 3.05 -13.87 4.59
C MET A 142 3.55 -14.30 5.97
N ASN A 143 2.90 -15.31 6.57
CA ASN A 143 3.31 -15.89 7.84
C ASN A 143 4.68 -16.58 7.74
N GLY A 144 4.95 -17.31 6.66
CA GLY A 144 6.25 -17.94 6.46
C GLY A 144 7.39 -16.93 6.38
N ILE A 145 7.22 -15.82 5.66
CA ILE A 145 8.23 -14.73 5.62
C ILE A 145 8.42 -14.09 7.02
N ARG A 146 7.33 -13.96 7.80
CA ARG A 146 7.41 -13.47 9.18
C ARG A 146 8.28 -14.38 10.05
N GLU A 147 8.15 -15.69 9.90
CA GLU A 147 8.99 -16.66 10.61
C GLU A 147 10.45 -16.67 10.12
N ASP A 148 10.68 -16.47 8.82
CA ASP A 148 12.02 -16.30 8.27
C ASP A 148 12.72 -15.07 8.86
N LEU A 149 12.01 -13.94 8.99
CA LEU A 149 12.52 -12.73 9.63
C LEU A 149 12.92 -12.95 11.10
N LYS A 150 12.06 -13.64 11.87
CA LYS A 150 12.37 -14.00 13.27
C LYS A 150 13.62 -14.90 13.33
N SER A 151 13.73 -15.84 12.40
CA SER A 151 14.87 -16.75 12.32
C SER A 151 16.16 -16.00 12.03
N VAL A 152 16.16 -15.09 11.05
CA VAL A 152 17.30 -14.20 10.74
C VAL A 152 17.73 -13.40 11.97
N LEU A 153 16.78 -12.82 12.71
CA LEU A 153 17.06 -12.05 13.92
C LEU A 153 17.67 -12.89 15.06
N ALA A 154 17.35 -14.18 15.13
CA ALA A 154 17.85 -15.09 16.15
C ALA A 154 19.24 -15.69 15.83
N LEU A 155 19.63 -15.72 14.55
CA LEU A 155 20.90 -16.30 14.11
C LEU A 155 22.12 -15.44 14.50
N GLN A 156 23.25 -16.10 14.70
CA GLN A 156 24.52 -15.41 14.98
C GLN A 156 24.95 -14.58 13.76
N GLN A 157 24.95 -13.26 13.91
CA GLN A 157 25.27 -12.32 12.83
C GLN A 157 26.67 -12.55 12.24
N GLY A 158 26.72 -12.58 10.90
CA GLY A 158 27.95 -12.80 10.13
C GLY A 158 28.41 -14.26 10.06
N SER A 159 27.63 -15.21 10.60
CA SER A 159 27.82 -16.64 10.33
C SER A 159 27.38 -17.01 8.91
N CYS A 160 27.84 -18.15 8.39
CA CYS A 160 27.42 -18.67 7.08
C CYS A 160 25.90 -18.85 7.04
N VAL A 161 25.33 -19.48 8.07
CA VAL A 161 23.89 -19.73 8.20
C VAL A 161 23.09 -18.42 8.22
N HIS A 162 23.56 -17.39 8.92
CA HIS A 162 22.91 -16.08 8.92
C HIS A 162 22.90 -15.43 7.53
N ASN A 163 24.02 -15.51 6.80
CA ASN A 163 24.10 -14.93 5.46
C ASN A 163 23.24 -15.70 4.45
N GLU A 164 23.21 -17.04 4.54
CA GLU A 164 22.31 -17.88 3.74
C GLU A 164 20.84 -17.57 4.03
N ALA A 165 20.47 -17.41 5.30
CA ALA A 165 19.10 -17.04 5.69
C ALA A 165 18.68 -15.67 5.14
N LEU A 166 19.59 -14.68 5.08
CA LEU A 166 19.31 -13.39 4.44
C LEU A 166 19.07 -13.52 2.93
N VAL A 167 19.86 -14.35 2.23
CA VAL A 167 19.67 -14.61 0.80
C VAL A 167 18.35 -15.33 0.54
N ALA A 168 18.02 -16.33 1.35
CA ALA A 168 16.75 -17.06 1.26
C ALA A 168 15.55 -16.14 1.51
N LEU A 169 15.61 -15.30 2.55
CA LEU A 169 14.57 -14.31 2.85
C LEU A 169 14.37 -13.32 1.70
N ALA A 170 15.45 -12.76 1.14
CA ALA A 170 15.37 -11.84 0.01
C ALA A 170 14.76 -12.52 -1.23
N THR A 171 15.14 -13.76 -1.51
CA THR A 171 14.57 -14.55 -2.61
C THR A 171 13.08 -14.77 -2.41
N ARG A 172 12.65 -15.14 -1.20
CA ARG A 172 11.24 -15.36 -0.89
C ARG A 172 10.41 -14.08 -0.96
N LEU A 173 10.93 -12.96 -0.47
CA LEU A 173 10.28 -11.64 -0.58
C LEU A 173 10.09 -11.22 -2.05
N LYS A 174 11.07 -11.51 -2.91
CA LYS A 174 10.98 -11.25 -4.35
C LYS A 174 9.93 -12.10 -5.04
N VAL A 175 9.84 -13.38 -4.69
CA VAL A 175 8.76 -14.26 -5.18
C VAL A 175 7.40 -13.74 -4.72
N PHE A 176 7.29 -13.33 -3.45
CA PHE A 176 6.06 -12.76 -2.91
C PHE A 176 5.65 -11.47 -3.62
N GLN A 177 6.60 -10.60 -3.96
CA GLN A 177 6.34 -9.40 -4.75
C GLN A 177 5.70 -9.70 -6.11
N VAL A 178 6.22 -10.70 -6.82
CA VAL A 178 5.67 -11.10 -8.12
C VAL A 178 4.25 -11.65 -7.96
N LEU A 179 4.05 -12.57 -7.01
CA LEU A 179 2.73 -13.16 -6.75
C LEU A 179 1.67 -12.12 -6.40
N LEU A 180 2.02 -11.13 -5.58
CA LEU A 180 1.10 -10.06 -5.22
C LEU A 180 0.81 -9.12 -6.39
N GLY A 181 1.81 -8.85 -7.23
CA GLY A 181 1.62 -8.09 -8.46
C GLY A 181 0.65 -8.79 -9.41
N ASP A 182 0.84 -10.09 -9.63
CA ASP A 182 -0.05 -10.90 -10.48
C ASP A 182 -1.50 -10.89 -9.93
N HIS A 183 -1.66 -11.04 -8.61
CA HIS A 183 -2.97 -10.98 -7.95
C HIS A 183 -3.66 -9.62 -8.19
N PHE A 184 -3.00 -8.51 -7.89
CA PHE A 184 -3.58 -7.18 -8.13
C PHE A 184 -3.85 -6.93 -9.61
N ASP A 185 -2.97 -7.34 -10.52
CA ASP A 185 -3.19 -7.22 -11.97
C ASP A 185 -4.43 -8.00 -12.45
N GLU A 186 -4.73 -9.14 -11.82
CA GLU A 186 -5.95 -9.92 -12.09
C GLU A 186 -7.20 -9.22 -11.53
N GLU A 187 -7.17 -8.74 -10.29
CA GLU A 187 -8.30 -8.01 -9.71
C GLU A 187 -8.62 -6.72 -10.47
N GLU A 188 -7.61 -5.91 -10.76
CA GLU A 188 -7.76 -4.63 -11.45
C GLU A 188 -8.33 -4.80 -12.86
N ARG A 189 -7.96 -5.90 -13.54
CA ARG A 189 -8.42 -6.19 -14.90
C ARG A 189 -9.78 -6.87 -14.93
N ASP A 190 -10.02 -7.82 -14.04
CA ASP A 190 -11.12 -8.78 -14.18
C ASP A 190 -12.23 -8.57 -13.13
N ILE A 191 -11.92 -8.03 -11.95
CA ILE A 191 -12.85 -7.96 -10.80
C ILE A 191 -13.37 -6.54 -10.58
N LEU A 192 -12.48 -5.55 -10.46
CA LEU A 192 -12.87 -4.16 -10.18
C LEU A 192 -13.83 -3.58 -11.24
N PRO A 193 -13.67 -3.84 -12.55
CA PRO A 193 -14.61 -3.34 -13.56
C PRO A 193 -16.04 -3.91 -13.41
N LEU A 194 -16.20 -5.06 -12.75
CA LEU A 194 -17.53 -5.64 -12.54
C LEU A 194 -18.38 -4.82 -11.57
N LEU A 195 -17.76 -4.04 -10.70
CA LEU A 195 -18.48 -3.11 -9.81
C LEU A 195 -19.26 -2.03 -10.58
N GLU A 196 -18.80 -1.64 -11.77
CA GLU A 196 -19.59 -0.78 -12.66
C GLU A 196 -20.80 -1.53 -13.21
N THR A 197 -20.56 -2.77 -13.65
CA THR A 197 -21.55 -3.59 -14.37
C THR A 197 -22.73 -3.99 -13.50
N VAL A 198 -22.50 -4.25 -12.21
CA VAL A 198 -23.56 -4.61 -11.25
C VAL A 198 -24.43 -3.42 -10.81
N GLY A 199 -24.20 -2.23 -11.38
CA GLY A 199 -25.03 -1.05 -11.13
C GLY A 199 -24.82 -0.47 -9.73
N PHE A 200 -23.58 -0.46 -9.26
CA PHE A 200 -23.20 0.02 -7.94
C PHE A 200 -23.44 1.54 -7.81
N GLY A 201 -24.67 1.91 -7.44
CA GLY A 201 -25.15 3.29 -7.46
C GLY A 201 -24.51 4.16 -6.40
N SER A 202 -24.63 5.49 -6.54
CA SER A 202 -23.96 6.47 -5.67
C SER A 202 -24.22 6.27 -4.17
N LYS A 203 -25.46 5.97 -3.77
CA LYS A 203 -25.80 5.71 -2.35
C LYS A 203 -25.18 4.41 -1.81
N GLN A 204 -25.07 3.38 -2.65
CA GLN A 204 -24.42 2.12 -2.26
C GLN A 204 -22.90 2.33 -2.18
N GLN A 205 -22.33 3.17 -3.06
CA GLN A 205 -20.93 3.56 -2.99
C GLN A 205 -20.61 4.30 -1.69
N ASP A 206 -21.40 5.31 -1.29
CA ASP A 206 -21.12 6.07 -0.07
C ASP A 206 -21.16 5.16 1.19
N ALA A 207 -22.15 4.27 1.28
CA ALA A 207 -22.25 3.29 2.37
C ALA A 207 -21.12 2.24 2.34
N ALA A 208 -20.67 1.85 1.15
CA ALA A 208 -19.54 0.94 0.99
C ALA A 208 -18.23 1.61 1.39
N ILE A 209 -18.00 2.88 1.01
CA ILE A 209 -16.83 3.65 1.45
C ILE A 209 -16.83 3.84 2.97
N GLU A 210 -17.98 4.18 3.56
CA GLU A 210 -18.10 4.24 5.03
C GLU A 210 -17.70 2.91 5.68
N SER A 211 -18.19 1.79 5.14
CA SER A 211 -17.82 0.44 5.59
C SER A 211 -16.32 0.17 5.41
N CYS A 212 -15.71 0.59 4.29
CA CYS A 212 -14.27 0.46 4.05
C CYS A 212 -13.47 1.21 5.13
N VAL A 213 -13.89 2.42 5.48
CA VAL A 213 -13.23 3.22 6.51
C VAL A 213 -13.30 2.55 7.88
N ILE A 214 -14.46 1.98 8.23
CA ILE A 214 -14.67 1.27 9.50
C ILE A 214 -13.87 -0.05 9.55
N ILE A 215 -13.85 -0.81 8.46
CA ILE A 215 -13.17 -2.11 8.41
C ILE A 215 -11.65 -1.94 8.47
N MET A 216 -11.10 -0.95 7.77
CA MET A 216 -9.67 -0.67 7.76
C MET A 216 -9.28 0.34 8.84
N GLU A 217 -9.66 0.06 10.09
CA GLU A 217 -9.46 0.95 11.23
C GLU A 217 -7.99 1.34 11.43
N ALA A 218 -7.06 0.38 11.29
CA ALA A 218 -5.63 0.67 11.40
C ALA A 218 -5.15 1.55 10.25
N ALA A 219 -5.48 1.23 9.01
CA ALA A 219 -5.10 1.92 7.79
C ALA A 219 -5.61 3.35 7.78
N HIS A 220 -6.80 3.61 8.31
CA HIS A 220 -7.34 4.96 8.44
C HIS A 220 -7.01 5.64 9.78
N GLY A 221 -6.38 4.92 10.70
CA GLY A 221 -5.85 5.44 11.97
C GLY A 221 -4.32 5.48 12.00
N ARG A 222 -3.70 4.56 12.76
CA ARG A 222 -2.25 4.55 13.02
C ARG A 222 -1.38 4.30 11.79
N LEU A 223 -1.92 3.63 10.77
CA LEU A 223 -1.22 3.29 9.53
C LEU A 223 -1.50 4.30 8.41
N LEU A 224 -2.36 5.30 8.60
CA LEU A 224 -2.68 6.27 7.54
C LEU A 224 -1.44 6.95 6.94
N PRO A 225 -0.45 7.44 7.73
CA PRO A 225 0.77 7.99 7.14
C PRO A 225 1.57 6.96 6.33
N TYR A 226 1.50 5.69 6.71
CA TYR A 226 2.17 4.60 6.00
C TYR A 226 1.46 4.29 4.69
N LEU A 227 0.14 4.13 4.71
CA LEU A 227 -0.67 3.97 3.51
C LEU A 227 -0.44 5.14 2.53
N LEU A 228 -0.53 6.38 2.99
CA LEU A 228 -0.35 7.54 2.12
C LEU A 228 1.06 7.63 1.53
N GLN A 229 2.09 7.21 2.26
CA GLN A 229 3.48 7.23 1.79
C GLN A 229 3.70 6.45 0.47
N GLY A 230 2.87 5.45 0.19
CA GLY A 230 2.99 4.63 -1.02
C GLY A 230 2.41 5.25 -2.29
N MET A 231 1.90 6.49 -2.22
CA MET A 231 1.26 7.19 -3.33
C MET A 231 1.98 8.52 -3.63
N PRO A 232 1.94 9.01 -4.88
CA PRO A 232 2.25 10.41 -5.18
C PRO A 232 1.21 11.36 -4.57
N ALA A 233 1.59 12.63 -4.37
CA ALA A 233 0.76 13.61 -3.64
C ALA A 233 -0.68 13.78 -4.18
N HIS A 234 -0.86 13.72 -5.51
CA HIS A 234 -2.19 13.85 -6.11
C HIS A 234 -3.09 12.64 -5.80
N GLU A 235 -2.52 11.43 -5.80
CA GLU A 235 -3.22 10.20 -5.41
C GLU A 235 -3.51 10.16 -3.91
N MET A 236 -2.59 10.66 -3.06
CA MET A 236 -2.87 10.81 -1.62
C MET A 236 -4.09 11.69 -1.39
N TYR A 237 -4.18 12.82 -2.09
CA TYR A 237 -5.32 13.73 -1.98
C TYR A 237 -6.59 13.09 -2.53
N GLN A 238 -6.52 12.38 -3.66
CA GLN A 238 -7.63 11.62 -4.21
C GLN A 238 -8.16 10.58 -3.20
N TYR A 239 -7.25 9.81 -2.59
CA TYR A 239 -7.58 8.84 -1.54
C TYR A 239 -8.35 9.50 -0.41
N LEU A 240 -7.79 10.59 0.15
CA LEU A 240 -8.39 11.34 1.25
C LEU A 240 -9.76 11.90 0.89
N ARG A 241 -9.94 12.41 -0.33
CA ARG A 241 -11.24 12.89 -0.80
C ARG A 241 -12.28 11.77 -0.88
N ILE A 242 -11.91 10.60 -1.38
CA ILE A 242 -12.82 9.46 -1.48
C ILE A 242 -13.29 9.06 -0.07
N VAL A 243 -12.37 8.86 0.88
CA VAL A 243 -12.72 8.39 2.22
C VAL A 243 -13.43 9.45 3.08
N GLN A 244 -13.24 10.74 2.80
CA GLN A 244 -13.93 11.82 3.51
C GLN A 244 -15.34 12.08 2.98
N LYS A 245 -15.61 11.77 1.72
CA LYS A 245 -16.86 12.11 1.03
C LYS A 245 -18.13 11.70 1.81
N PRO A 246 -18.24 10.49 2.39
CA PRO A 246 -19.44 10.10 3.13
C PRO A 246 -19.66 10.90 4.43
N PHE A 247 -18.62 11.56 4.94
CA PHE A 247 -18.63 12.27 6.23
C PHE A 247 -18.69 13.80 6.08
N GLN A 248 -18.79 14.31 4.86
CA GLN A 248 -19.05 15.72 4.62
C GLN A 248 -20.57 15.95 4.74
N ASP A 249 -20.99 16.74 5.76
CA ASP A 249 -22.39 17.13 5.92
C ASP A 249 -22.92 17.80 4.62
N PRO A 250 -24.16 17.49 4.19
CA PRO A 250 -24.77 18.09 3.01
C PRO A 250 -25.09 19.60 3.14
#